data_AF-A0AAQ3WDH0-F1
#
_entry.id   AF-A0AAQ3WDH0-F1
#
_cell.length_a   1.000
_cell.length_b   1.000
_cell.length_c   1.000
_cell.angle_alpha   90.00
_cell.angle_beta   90.00
_cell.angle_gamma   90.00
#
_symmetry.space_group_name_H-M   'P 1'
#
loop_
_entity.id
_entity.type
_entity.pdbx_description
1 polymer ?
#
loop_
_entity_poly.entity_id
_entity_poly.type
_entity_poly.pdbx_seq_one_letter_code
_entity_poly.pdbx_strand_id
1 'polypeptide(L)'
;MYNLSTVFKTDISAVLTVKSGLDPHRLEFLKKITYGIDGKDGMIMRRILKDDSRGVGEPLDEVVCVDQDCQGLTARGTYYVNVEKLGHGSHWRRTYGQQVYSPFLLAFYNEDETSSKSYSVAKATMMDANYSLPDNVAIVTLQNLDDGTTLLRLAHLFQAGEDPVYSVVAKVDLKKVFGKRTIKELTETNLSANQKKSEMKKLNWRVVGGTESGPTPLKGGPVDSEALVVELGPMEIRTFLLRF
;
A
#
# COMPACT_ATOMS: atom_id res chain seq x y z
N MET A 1 14.71 22.18 16.72
CA MET A 1 13.92 22.71 15.58
C MET A 1 14.10 21.69 14.46
N TYR A 2 13.20 20.70 14.36
CA TYR A 2 13.38 19.56 13.47
C TYR A 2 12.78 19.88 12.11
N ASN A 3 13.62 20.01 11.10
CA ASN A 3 13.20 20.11 9.71
C ASN A 3 12.63 18.76 9.29
N LEU A 4 11.30 18.68 9.12
CA LEU A 4 10.67 17.55 8.43
C LEU A 4 11.03 17.65 6.96
N SER A 5 11.86 16.73 6.47
CA SER A 5 11.98 16.48 5.04
C SER A 5 10.69 15.81 4.58
N THR A 6 9.90 16.54 3.79
CA THR A 6 8.73 16.00 3.10
C THR A 6 9.18 14.99 2.06
N VAL A 7 9.12 13.70 2.40
CA VAL A 7 9.30 12.61 1.43
C VAL A 7 7.97 12.41 0.71
N PHE A 8 7.91 12.78 -0.56
CA PHE A 8 6.80 12.44 -1.43
C PHE A 8 6.74 10.92 -1.60
N LYS A 9 5.74 10.27 -0.98
CA LYS A 9 5.42 8.87 -1.24
C LYS A 9 4.86 8.76 -2.66
N THR A 10 5.52 8.00 -3.51
CA THR A 10 5.03 7.65 -4.84
C THR A 10 4.41 6.26 -4.76
N ASP A 11 3.14 6.16 -5.14
CA ASP A 11 2.38 4.91 -5.17
C ASP A 11 2.92 3.95 -6.24
N ILE A 12 2.88 2.65 -5.95
CA ILE A 12 2.91 1.63 -7.02
C ILE A 12 1.54 1.63 -7.66
N SER A 13 1.48 2.09 -8.89
CA SER A 13 0.22 2.36 -9.58
C SER A 13 -0.05 1.45 -10.77
N ALA A 14 0.95 0.72 -11.27
CA ALA A 14 0.79 -0.14 -12.44
C ALA A 14 1.58 -1.45 -12.33
N VAL A 15 0.89 -2.55 -12.60
CA VAL A 15 1.43 -3.91 -12.69
C VAL A 15 1.06 -4.44 -14.07
N LEU A 16 2.05 -4.94 -14.81
CA LEU A 16 1.80 -5.71 -16.03
C LEU A 16 2.09 -7.17 -15.74
N THR A 17 1.17 -8.03 -16.16
CA THR A 17 1.40 -9.45 -16.14
C THR A 17 1.12 -10.06 -17.50
N VAL A 18 2.11 -10.72 -18.07
CA VAL A 18 1.99 -11.42 -19.35
C VAL A 18 1.94 -12.93 -19.09
N LYS A 19 0.93 -13.59 -19.66
CA LYS A 19 0.77 -15.04 -19.64
C LYS A 19 0.80 -15.56 -21.08
N SER A 20 1.67 -16.52 -21.36
CA SER A 20 1.58 -17.33 -22.57
C SER A 20 0.62 -18.50 -22.34
N GLY A 21 -0.19 -18.85 -23.34
CA GLY A 21 -1.10 -20.01 -23.25
C GLY A 21 -0.40 -21.37 -23.28
N LEU A 22 0.89 -21.40 -23.68
CA LEU A 22 1.68 -22.62 -23.91
C LEU A 22 2.81 -22.80 -22.89
N ASP A 23 3.15 -21.78 -22.11
CA ASP A 23 4.28 -21.78 -21.18
C ASP A 23 3.77 -21.83 -19.72
N PRO A 24 4.30 -22.72 -18.85
CA PRO A 24 3.99 -22.74 -17.42
C PRO A 24 4.54 -21.54 -16.64
N HIS A 25 5.27 -20.62 -17.28
CA HIS A 25 5.82 -19.42 -16.67
C HIS A 25 5.00 -18.16 -16.94
N ARG A 26 5.01 -17.25 -15.96
CA ARG A 26 4.33 -15.95 -15.97
C ARG A 26 5.33 -14.85 -15.67
N LEU A 27 5.36 -13.83 -16.53
CA LEU A 27 6.24 -12.67 -16.38
C LEU A 27 5.49 -11.56 -15.64
N GLU A 28 6.06 -11.11 -14.52
CA GLU A 28 5.49 -10.13 -13.61
C GLU A 28 6.35 -8.86 -13.58
N PHE A 29 5.72 -7.70 -13.76
CA PHE A 29 6.39 -6.40 -13.72
C PHE A 29 5.84 -5.52 -12.61
N LEU A 30 6.74 -4.95 -11.79
CA LEU A 30 6.42 -3.96 -10.78
C LEU A 30 7.17 -2.65 -11.06
N LYS A 31 6.48 -1.52 -10.83
CA LYS A 31 7.00 -0.17 -11.08
C LYS A 31 6.67 0.76 -9.92
N LYS A 32 7.54 1.73 -9.66
CA LYS A 32 7.39 2.72 -8.59
C LYS A 32 6.67 4.01 -9.03
N ILE A 33 6.49 4.21 -10.33
CA ILE A 33 5.90 5.43 -10.90
C ILE A 33 4.86 5.03 -11.96
N THR A 34 3.77 5.80 -12.05
CA THR A 34 2.65 5.59 -12.99
C THR A 34 3.08 5.83 -14.43
N TYR A 35 2.87 4.83 -15.29
CA TYR A 35 3.12 4.92 -16.73
C TYR A 35 2.07 4.13 -17.50
N GLY A 36 1.78 4.55 -18.72
CA GLY A 36 0.93 3.79 -19.64
C GLY A 36 1.62 2.49 -20.05
N ILE A 37 0.87 1.40 -20.08
CA ILE A 37 1.35 0.09 -20.55
C ILE A 37 0.35 -0.44 -21.56
N ASP A 38 0.85 -0.91 -22.70
CA ASP A 38 0.06 -1.63 -23.70
C ASP A 38 0.70 -2.99 -23.95
N GLY A 39 0.08 -4.05 -23.40
CA GLY A 39 0.34 -5.48 -23.67
C GLY A 39 1.79 -5.97 -23.48
N LYS A 40 2.71 -5.48 -24.31
CA LYS A 40 4.14 -5.78 -24.37
C LYS A 40 5.03 -4.59 -23.99
N ASP A 41 4.59 -3.36 -24.24
CA ASP A 41 5.41 -2.15 -24.15
C ASP A 41 4.91 -1.18 -23.08
N GLY A 42 5.84 -0.44 -22.46
CA GLY A 42 5.52 0.58 -21.46
C GLY A 42 6.09 1.94 -21.84
N MET A 43 5.27 2.99 -21.76
CA MET A 43 5.70 4.35 -22.07
C MET A 43 6.27 5.03 -20.82
N ILE A 44 7.60 5.17 -20.76
CA ILE A 44 8.32 5.62 -19.55
C ILE A 44 8.48 7.15 -19.49
N MET A 45 8.45 7.85 -20.62
CA MET A 45 8.58 9.30 -20.68
C MET A 45 7.87 9.84 -21.91
N ARG A 46 7.33 11.06 -21.83
CA ARG A 46 6.65 11.73 -22.95
C ARG A 46 7.19 13.15 -23.11
N ARG A 47 7.34 13.54 -24.37
CA ARG A 47 7.59 14.92 -24.79
C ARG A 47 6.77 15.16 -26.05
N ILE A 48 5.93 16.19 -26.07
CA ILE A 48 5.13 16.59 -27.23
C ILE A 48 5.36 18.07 -27.49
N LEU A 49 5.53 18.45 -28.75
CA LEU A 49 5.83 19.83 -29.14
C LEU A 49 4.57 20.65 -29.46
N LYS A 50 3.39 20.04 -29.32
CA LYS A 50 2.08 20.66 -29.58
C LYS A 50 1.12 20.32 -28.46
N ASP A 51 0.34 21.32 -28.05
CA ASP A 51 -0.80 21.17 -27.16
C ASP A 51 -1.88 20.29 -27.82
N ASP A 52 -2.61 19.53 -27.01
CA ASP A 52 -3.67 18.61 -27.47
C ASP A 52 -5.05 19.28 -27.55
N SER A 53 -5.12 20.59 -27.28
CA SER A 53 -6.33 21.40 -27.27
C SER A 53 -7.40 20.86 -26.30
N ARG A 54 -6.96 20.38 -25.13
CA ARG A 54 -7.85 19.97 -24.03
C ARG A 54 -7.91 20.99 -22.88
N GLY A 55 -7.29 22.15 -23.06
CA GLY A 55 -7.48 23.33 -22.20
C GLY A 55 -6.27 23.78 -21.39
N VAL A 56 -5.15 23.04 -21.44
CA VAL A 56 -3.91 23.46 -20.77
C VAL A 56 -3.23 24.59 -21.55
N GLY A 57 -3.20 24.51 -22.89
CA GLY A 57 -2.72 25.58 -23.74
C GLY A 57 -1.19 25.65 -23.89
N GLU A 58 -0.50 24.58 -23.50
CA GLU A 58 0.95 24.45 -23.63
C GLU A 58 1.34 23.02 -24.05
N PRO A 59 2.42 22.85 -24.82
CA PRO A 59 2.96 21.52 -25.09
C PRO A 59 3.54 20.89 -23.80
N LEU A 60 3.39 19.57 -23.63
CA LEU A 60 4.14 18.82 -22.62
C LEU A 60 5.61 18.69 -23.08
N ASP A 61 6.37 19.76 -22.86
CA ASP A 61 7.80 19.91 -23.18
C ASP A 61 8.59 20.37 -21.95
N GLU A 62 8.72 19.48 -20.95
CA GLU A 62 9.41 19.77 -19.70
C GLU A 62 10.93 19.93 -19.92
N VAL A 63 11.49 21.03 -19.43
CA VAL A 63 12.91 21.36 -19.52
C VAL A 63 13.49 21.72 -18.16
N VAL A 64 14.79 21.47 -17.98
CA VAL A 64 15.60 21.91 -16.85
C VAL A 64 16.66 22.87 -17.39
N CYS A 65 16.70 24.09 -16.86
CA CYS A 65 17.66 25.11 -17.26
C CYS A 65 18.66 25.37 -16.13
N VAL A 66 19.95 25.41 -16.48
CA VAL A 66 21.03 25.88 -15.61
C VAL A 66 21.70 27.04 -16.34
N ASP A 67 21.71 28.22 -15.72
CA ASP A 67 22.10 29.48 -16.36
C ASP A 67 21.31 29.75 -17.65
N GLN A 68 21.99 29.76 -18.81
CA GLN A 68 21.39 29.95 -20.13
C GLN A 68 21.28 28.64 -20.93
N ASP A 69 21.67 27.50 -20.37
CA ASP A 69 21.56 26.21 -21.03
C ASP A 69 20.30 25.47 -20.53
N CYS A 70 19.38 25.21 -21.45
CA CYS A 70 18.12 24.51 -21.19
C CYS A 70 18.12 23.16 -21.89
N GLN A 71 17.94 22.09 -21.12
CA GLN A 71 17.91 20.72 -21.61
C GLN A 71 16.57 20.05 -21.27
N GLY A 72 16.18 19.05 -22.07
CA GLY A 72 14.97 18.28 -21.79
C GLY A 72 15.05 17.56 -20.44
N LEU A 73 13.92 17.49 -19.73
CA LEU A 73 13.84 16.81 -18.44
C LEU A 73 14.30 15.35 -18.56
N THR A 74 15.23 14.96 -17.70
CA THR A 74 15.67 13.57 -17.59
C THR A 74 15.04 12.94 -16.35
N ALA A 75 14.17 11.94 -16.54
CA ALA A 75 13.61 11.14 -15.46
C ALA A 75 14.44 9.86 -15.24
N ARG A 76 14.62 9.50 -13.96
CA ARG A 76 15.22 8.23 -13.55
C ARG A 76 14.19 7.40 -12.79
N GLY A 77 14.01 6.15 -13.20
CA GLY A 77 13.10 5.20 -12.56
C GLY A 77 13.74 3.83 -12.35
N THR A 78 13.12 3.03 -11.49
CA THR A 78 13.48 1.63 -11.26
C THR A 78 12.28 0.76 -11.58
N TYR A 79 12.52 -0.32 -12.32
CA TYR A 79 11.54 -1.36 -12.62
C TYR A 79 12.04 -2.70 -12.10
N TYR A 80 11.10 -3.55 -11.71
CA TYR A 80 11.39 -4.88 -11.19
C TYR A 80 10.66 -5.90 -12.07
N VAL A 81 11.38 -6.95 -12.44
CA VAL A 81 10.89 -8.01 -13.30
C VAL A 81 11.11 -9.33 -12.57
N ASN A 82 10.07 -10.16 -12.54
CA ASN A 82 10.18 -11.51 -12.01
C ASN A 82 9.48 -12.51 -12.94
N VAL A 83 10.04 -13.72 -13.03
CA VAL A 83 9.48 -14.83 -13.81
C VAL A 83 9.11 -15.93 -12.84
N GLU A 84 7.80 -16.13 -12.66
CA GLU A 84 7.27 -17.09 -11.69
C GLU A 84 6.48 -18.19 -12.39
N LYS A 85 6.30 -19.32 -11.70
CA LYS A 85 5.37 -20.35 -12.17
C LYS A 85 3.93 -19.84 -12.10
N LEU A 86 3.07 -20.37 -12.97
CA LEU A 86 1.63 -20.11 -12.90
C LEU A 86 1.11 -20.38 -11.48
N GLY A 87 0.42 -19.39 -10.90
CA GLY A 87 -0.14 -19.44 -9.55
C GLY A 87 0.74 -18.84 -8.45
N HIS A 88 2.03 -18.58 -8.70
CA HIS A 88 2.96 -18.04 -7.68
C HIS A 88 3.30 -16.56 -7.86
N GLY A 89 3.11 -16.00 -9.06
CA GLY A 89 3.42 -14.60 -9.36
C GLY A 89 2.62 -13.58 -8.55
N SER A 90 1.42 -13.93 -8.10
CA SER A 90 0.58 -13.08 -7.25
C SER A 90 1.22 -12.77 -5.91
N HIS A 91 1.76 -13.79 -5.23
CA HIS A 91 2.45 -13.60 -3.96
C HIS A 91 3.60 -12.60 -4.08
N TRP A 92 4.48 -12.79 -5.07
CA TRP A 92 5.60 -11.86 -5.31
C TRP A 92 5.09 -10.44 -5.60
N ARG A 93 4.09 -10.29 -6.48
CA ARG A 93 3.52 -8.98 -6.82
C ARG A 93 3.00 -8.23 -5.60
N ARG A 94 2.24 -8.89 -4.74
CA ARG A 94 1.61 -8.27 -3.57
C ARG A 94 2.63 -7.94 -2.49
N THR A 95 3.50 -8.89 -2.14
CA THR A 95 4.48 -8.70 -1.06
C THR A 95 5.61 -7.76 -1.46
N TYR A 96 6.23 -7.98 -2.63
CA TYR A 96 7.33 -7.14 -3.12
C TYR A 96 6.82 -5.75 -3.53
N GLY A 97 5.60 -5.67 -4.06
CA GLY A 97 4.92 -4.40 -4.26
C GLY A 97 4.84 -3.59 -2.96
N GLN A 98 4.41 -4.20 -1.86
CA GLN A 98 4.35 -3.49 -0.59
C GLN A 98 5.73 -3.01 -0.10
N GLN A 99 6.79 -3.79 -0.33
CA GLN A 99 8.18 -3.40 0.02
C GLN A 99 8.69 -2.23 -0.83
N VAL A 100 8.38 -2.22 -2.12
CA VAL A 100 8.75 -1.12 -3.03
C VAL A 100 7.99 0.16 -2.68
N TYR A 101 6.74 0.04 -2.22
CA TYR A 101 5.93 1.17 -1.75
C TYR A 101 6.44 1.72 -0.39
N SER A 102 6.85 0.85 0.52
CA SER A 102 7.31 1.21 1.88
C SER A 102 8.75 0.73 2.13
N PRO A 103 9.77 1.40 1.53
CA PRO A 103 11.16 1.04 1.74
C PRO A 103 11.65 1.39 3.14
N PHE A 104 12.77 0.81 3.56
CA PHE A 104 13.43 1.19 4.80
C PHE A 104 13.87 2.66 4.77
N LEU A 105 13.69 3.35 5.91
CA LEU A 105 14.17 4.70 6.10
C LEU A 105 15.57 4.66 6.70
N LEU A 106 16.51 5.34 6.03
CA LEU A 106 17.89 5.47 6.51
C LEU A 106 18.01 6.77 7.30
N ALA A 107 18.55 6.69 8.50
CA ALA A 107 18.88 7.84 9.34
C ALA A 107 20.40 7.87 9.55
N PHE A 108 21.01 9.03 9.30
CA PHE A 108 22.43 9.26 9.49
C PHE A 108 22.63 10.28 10.60
N TYR A 109 23.59 10.03 11.47
CA TYR A 109 24.05 10.97 12.48
C TYR A 109 25.57 11.11 12.36
N ASN A 110 26.09 12.29 12.69
CA ASN A 110 27.52 12.54 12.74
C ASN A 110 27.95 12.51 14.21
N GLU A 111 29.03 11.80 14.50
CA GLU A 111 29.61 11.71 15.83
C GLU A 111 31.12 11.98 15.75
N ASP A 112 31.62 12.77 16.70
CA ASP A 112 33.05 13.05 16.84
C ASP A 112 33.76 11.81 17.41
N GLU A 113 34.83 11.34 16.77
CA GLU A 113 35.60 10.15 17.18
C GLU A 113 36.15 10.22 18.63
N THR A 114 36.23 11.42 19.22
CA THR A 114 36.72 11.65 20.58
C THR A 114 35.67 11.39 21.66
N SER A 115 34.40 11.24 21.28
CA SER A 115 33.29 10.83 22.14
C SER A 115 33.36 9.31 22.38
N SER A 116 34.02 8.88 23.45
CA SER A 116 33.97 7.49 23.93
C SER A 116 32.59 7.17 24.56
N LYS A 117 31.53 7.29 23.77
CA LYS A 117 30.20 6.81 24.12
C LYS A 117 29.90 5.64 23.21
N SER A 118 29.95 4.43 23.76
CA SER A 118 29.49 3.21 23.08
C SER A 118 28.03 3.39 22.70
N TYR A 119 27.75 3.70 21.43
CA TYR A 119 26.39 3.72 20.92
C TYR A 119 25.95 2.27 20.68
N SER A 120 25.11 1.75 21.58
CA SER A 120 24.34 0.55 21.27
C SER A 120 23.22 0.94 20.32
N VAL A 121 23.21 0.40 19.10
CA VAL A 121 22.06 0.51 18.19
C VAL A 121 20.88 -0.14 18.89
N ALA A 122 20.01 0.67 19.50
CA ALA A 122 18.85 0.19 20.21
C ALA A 122 17.87 -0.40 19.19
N LYS A 123 17.84 -1.74 19.07
CA LYS A 123 16.81 -2.44 18.32
C LYS A 123 15.50 -2.31 19.09
N ALA A 124 14.60 -1.48 18.59
CA ALA A 124 13.28 -1.30 19.16
C ALA A 124 12.21 -1.66 18.13
N THR A 125 11.23 -2.46 18.54
CA THR A 125 9.97 -2.68 17.84
C THR A 125 8.83 -2.12 18.68
N MET A 126 7.75 -1.64 18.04
CA MET A 126 6.51 -1.27 18.73
C MET A 126 5.53 -2.44 18.87
N MET A 127 5.67 -3.46 18.02
CA MET A 127 4.94 -4.72 18.10
C MET A 127 5.61 -5.66 19.11
N ASP A 128 4.91 -6.71 19.51
CA ASP A 128 5.50 -7.80 20.29
C ASP A 128 6.69 -8.46 19.57
N ALA A 129 7.70 -8.88 20.34
CA ALA A 129 8.99 -9.33 19.81
C ALA A 129 8.91 -10.50 18.82
N ASN A 130 7.91 -11.37 18.96
CA ASN A 130 7.70 -12.56 18.12
C ASN A 130 6.44 -12.44 17.23
N TYR A 131 5.93 -11.23 17.04
CA TYR A 131 4.74 -11.00 16.24
C TYR A 131 5.08 -10.29 14.93
N SER A 132 4.52 -10.80 13.84
CA SER A 132 4.51 -10.16 12.53
C SER A 132 3.08 -10.18 11.99
N LEU A 133 2.76 -9.21 11.15
CA LEU A 133 1.50 -9.24 10.43
C LEU A 133 1.50 -10.42 9.45
N PRO A 134 0.34 -11.05 9.20
CA PRO A 134 0.21 -12.00 8.10
C PRO A 134 0.66 -11.39 6.77
N ASP A 135 1.32 -12.16 5.91
CA ASP A 135 1.85 -11.65 4.61
C ASP A 135 0.75 -11.12 3.67
N ASN A 136 -0.51 -11.53 3.90
CA ASN A 136 -1.68 -11.05 3.16
C ASN A 136 -2.30 -9.76 3.75
N VAL A 137 -1.70 -9.16 4.79
CA VAL A 137 -2.19 -7.91 5.40
C VAL A 137 -1.09 -6.85 5.50
N ALA A 138 -1.44 -5.60 5.18
CA ALA A 138 -0.58 -4.45 5.41
C ALA A 138 -1.27 -3.36 6.24
N ILE A 139 -0.49 -2.66 7.07
CA ILE A 139 -0.90 -1.37 7.65
C ILE A 139 -0.72 -0.30 6.59
N VAL A 140 -1.81 0.21 6.04
CA VAL A 140 -1.79 1.26 5.00
C VAL A 140 -1.93 2.67 5.59
N THR A 141 -2.44 2.78 6.81
CA THR A 141 -2.46 4.04 7.56
C THR A 141 -2.26 3.76 9.04
N LEU A 142 -1.35 4.52 9.66
CA LEU A 142 -1.22 4.65 11.10
C LEU A 142 -0.91 6.12 11.40
N GLN A 143 -1.87 6.84 11.97
CA GLN A 143 -1.79 8.28 12.15
C GLN A 143 -2.45 8.72 13.45
N ASN A 144 -1.81 9.61 14.20
CA ASN A 144 -2.46 10.29 15.33
C ASN A 144 -3.26 11.49 14.82
N LEU A 145 -4.47 11.65 15.36
CA LEU A 145 -5.38 12.76 15.08
C LEU A 145 -5.29 13.79 16.21
N ASP A 146 -5.74 15.01 15.93
CA ASP A 146 -5.63 16.15 16.84
C ASP A 146 -6.44 15.98 18.14
N ASP A 147 -7.48 15.16 18.10
CA ASP A 147 -8.34 14.83 19.25
C ASP A 147 -7.72 13.74 20.16
N GLY A 148 -6.49 13.31 19.88
CA GLY A 148 -5.77 12.28 20.63
C GLY A 148 -6.13 10.85 20.24
N THR A 149 -7.01 10.64 19.25
CA THR A 149 -7.27 9.30 18.70
C THR A 149 -6.21 8.90 17.69
N THR A 150 -6.07 7.59 17.45
CA THR A 150 -5.19 7.04 16.42
C THR A 150 -6.01 6.36 15.33
N LEU A 151 -5.85 6.80 14.09
CA LEU A 151 -6.42 6.21 12.90
C LEU A 151 -5.54 5.04 12.41
N LEU A 152 -6.14 3.86 12.31
CA LEU A 152 -5.51 2.64 11.77
C LEU A 152 -6.31 2.15 10.56
N ARG A 153 -5.61 1.84 9.47
CA ARG A 153 -6.17 1.11 8.33
C ARG A 153 -5.36 -0.14 8.05
N LEU A 154 -6.07 -1.26 8.01
CA LEU A 154 -5.54 -2.56 7.63
C LEU A 154 -6.14 -2.94 6.27
N ALA A 155 -5.30 -3.40 5.35
CA ALA A 155 -5.71 -3.81 4.01
C ALA A 155 -5.29 -5.25 3.74
N HIS A 156 -6.22 -6.06 3.22
CA HIS A 156 -5.89 -7.37 2.68
C HIS A 156 -5.36 -7.23 1.25
N LEU A 157 -4.15 -7.72 1.00
CA LEU A 157 -3.41 -7.43 -0.23
C LEU A 157 -3.90 -8.25 -1.45
N PHE A 158 -4.49 -9.42 -1.21
CA PHE A 158 -4.86 -10.37 -2.26
C PHE A 158 -6.34 -10.33 -2.62
N GLN A 159 -6.65 -10.57 -3.89
CA GLN A 159 -8.01 -10.79 -4.38
C GLN A 159 -8.47 -12.23 -4.11
N ALA A 160 -9.78 -12.45 -3.99
CA ALA A 160 -10.34 -13.78 -3.85
C ALA A 160 -9.88 -14.69 -5.01
N GLY A 161 -9.29 -15.85 -4.66
CA GLY A 161 -8.77 -16.81 -5.64
C GLY A 161 -7.49 -16.39 -6.38
N GLU A 162 -6.83 -15.30 -5.98
CA GLU A 162 -5.58 -14.85 -6.63
C GLU A 162 -4.37 -15.72 -6.26
N ASP A 163 -4.37 -16.26 -5.05
CA ASP A 163 -3.33 -17.10 -4.47
C ASP A 163 -3.98 -18.14 -3.53
N PRO A 164 -3.64 -19.43 -3.65
CA PRO A 164 -4.30 -20.49 -2.87
C PRO A 164 -4.03 -20.43 -1.36
N VAL A 165 -2.92 -19.82 -0.93
CA VAL A 165 -2.51 -19.74 0.48
C VAL A 165 -2.94 -18.42 1.08
N TYR A 166 -2.78 -17.33 0.33
CA TYR A 166 -2.90 -15.96 0.85
C TYR A 166 -4.25 -15.28 0.55
N SER A 167 -5.08 -15.86 -0.32
CA SER A 167 -6.42 -15.32 -0.64
C SER A 167 -7.52 -15.84 0.29
N VAL A 168 -7.19 -16.01 1.56
CA VAL A 168 -8.07 -16.50 2.63
C VAL A 168 -8.22 -15.43 3.71
N VAL A 169 -9.21 -15.57 4.60
CA VAL A 169 -9.42 -14.60 5.70
C VAL A 169 -8.19 -14.53 6.60
N ALA A 170 -7.66 -13.33 6.78
CA ALA A 170 -6.52 -13.04 7.64
C ALA A 170 -6.98 -12.59 9.04
N LYS A 171 -6.18 -12.90 10.07
CA LYS A 171 -6.44 -12.47 11.46
C LYS A 171 -5.29 -11.59 11.95
N VAL A 172 -5.62 -10.45 12.52
CA VAL A 172 -4.66 -9.51 13.10
C VAL A 172 -5.00 -9.28 14.57
N ASP A 173 -4.05 -9.56 15.46
CA ASP A 173 -4.17 -9.32 16.88
C ASP A 173 -3.64 -7.92 17.22
N LEU A 174 -4.54 -6.98 17.52
CA LEU A 174 -4.16 -5.60 17.78
C LEU A 174 -3.41 -5.43 19.10
N LYS A 175 -3.58 -6.33 20.07
CA LYS A 175 -2.80 -6.30 21.33
C LYS A 175 -1.33 -6.53 21.03
N LYS A 176 -1.03 -7.47 20.12
CA LYS A 176 0.35 -7.77 19.70
C LYS A 176 0.92 -6.71 18.76
N VAL A 177 0.09 -6.12 17.90
CA VAL A 177 0.50 -4.97 17.06
C VAL A 177 0.92 -3.78 17.91
N PHE A 178 0.20 -3.52 19.01
CA PHE A 178 0.48 -2.42 19.93
C PHE A 178 1.02 -2.93 21.27
N GLY A 179 1.92 -3.93 21.29
CA GLY A 179 2.39 -4.59 22.51
C GLY A 179 2.93 -3.69 23.63
N LYS A 180 3.34 -2.47 23.29
CA LYS A 180 3.84 -1.45 24.24
C LYS A 180 2.77 -0.47 24.73
N ARG A 181 1.52 -0.56 24.28
CA ARG A 181 0.42 0.34 24.63
C ARG A 181 -0.89 -0.44 24.80
N THR A 182 -1.64 -0.11 25.84
CA THR A 182 -2.96 -0.71 26.06
C THR A 182 -4.02 0.03 25.25
N ILE A 183 -4.78 -0.66 24.42
CA ILE A 183 -5.94 -0.08 23.72
C ILE A 183 -7.11 -0.03 24.70
N LYS A 184 -7.65 1.16 24.95
CA LYS A 184 -8.84 1.38 25.79
C LYS A 184 -10.13 1.31 25.00
N GLU A 185 -10.12 1.87 23.79
CA GLU A 185 -11.30 1.94 22.93
C GLU A 185 -10.92 1.61 21.49
N LEU A 186 -11.79 0.85 20.82
CA LEU A 186 -11.67 0.48 19.41
C LEU A 186 -13.02 0.70 18.72
N THR A 187 -13.05 1.59 17.73
CA THR A 187 -14.27 1.88 16.94
C THR A 187 -14.01 1.67 15.46
N GLU A 188 -14.79 0.79 14.82
CA GLU A 188 -14.75 0.61 13.37
C GLU A 188 -15.58 1.69 12.65
N THR A 189 -15.00 2.28 11.62
CA THR A 189 -15.61 3.35 10.83
C THR A 189 -15.60 3.01 9.33
N ASN A 190 -16.21 3.88 8.52
CA ASN A 190 -16.06 3.83 7.07
C ASN A 190 -14.65 4.26 6.63
N LEU A 191 -14.35 4.17 5.34
CA LEU A 191 -12.99 4.38 4.81
C LEU A 191 -12.43 5.80 5.11
N SER A 192 -13.30 6.81 5.07
CA SER A 192 -13.00 8.21 5.40
C SER A 192 -12.98 8.50 6.91
N ALA A 193 -13.26 7.52 7.76
CA ALA A 193 -13.32 7.65 9.21
C ALA A 193 -14.32 8.69 9.76
N ASN A 194 -15.38 9.02 9.00
CA ASN A 194 -16.37 10.03 9.40
C ASN A 194 -17.72 9.44 9.85
N GLN A 195 -17.96 8.15 9.67
CA GLN A 195 -19.18 7.47 10.11
C GLN A 195 -18.85 6.12 10.74
N LYS A 196 -19.54 5.74 11.83
CA LYS A 196 -19.43 4.39 12.41
C LYS A 196 -19.88 3.34 11.41
N LYS A 197 -19.17 2.22 11.36
CA LYS A 197 -19.44 1.15 10.40
C LYS A 197 -20.84 0.55 10.56
N SER A 198 -21.31 0.44 11.80
CA SER A 198 -22.64 -0.09 12.16
C SER A 198 -23.80 0.81 11.71
N GLU A 199 -23.55 2.10 11.49
CA GLU A 199 -24.57 3.08 11.10
C GLU A 199 -24.67 3.24 9.58
N MET A 200 -23.76 2.62 8.81
CA MET A 200 -23.76 2.68 7.36
C MET A 200 -24.96 1.94 6.77
N LYS A 201 -25.75 2.64 5.96
CA LYS A 201 -26.88 2.06 5.21
C LYS A 201 -26.54 1.97 3.73
N LYS A 202 -26.86 0.84 3.11
CA LYS A 202 -26.72 0.64 1.67
C LYS A 202 -28.07 0.81 0.98
N LEU A 203 -28.04 1.40 -0.20
CA LEU A 203 -29.21 1.46 -1.08
C LEU A 203 -29.42 0.09 -1.75
N ASN A 204 -30.69 -0.32 -1.83
CA ASN A 204 -31.07 -1.54 -2.53
C ASN A 204 -31.42 -1.19 -3.97
N TRP A 205 -30.56 -1.60 -4.90
CA TRP A 205 -30.75 -1.35 -6.34
C TRP A 205 -31.29 -2.59 -7.04
N ARG A 206 -32.24 -2.40 -7.96
CA ARG A 206 -32.62 -3.44 -8.93
C ARG A 206 -31.65 -3.39 -10.11
N VAL A 207 -30.78 -4.38 -10.22
CA VAL A 207 -29.82 -4.48 -11.32
C VAL A 207 -30.43 -5.31 -12.45
N VAL A 208 -30.51 -4.75 -13.65
CA VAL A 208 -31.01 -5.46 -14.85
C VAL A 208 -30.03 -6.58 -15.21
N GLY A 209 -30.54 -7.81 -15.38
CA GLY A 209 -29.71 -8.99 -15.66
C GLY A 209 -29.05 -9.63 -14.42
N GLY A 210 -29.38 -9.16 -13.21
CA GLY A 210 -28.91 -9.77 -11.96
C GLY A 210 -29.66 -11.07 -11.62
N THR A 211 -29.46 -12.13 -12.41
CA THR A 211 -30.05 -13.45 -12.12
C THR A 211 -29.15 -14.34 -11.27
N GLU A 212 -27.92 -13.95 -10.98
CA GLU A 212 -27.06 -14.64 -10.02
C GLU A 212 -26.33 -13.61 -9.15
N SER A 213 -26.64 -13.59 -7.86
CA SER A 213 -25.69 -13.02 -6.90
C SER A 213 -24.46 -13.91 -6.98
N GLY A 214 -23.36 -13.41 -7.56
CA GLY A 214 -22.09 -14.11 -7.52
C GLY A 214 -21.72 -14.52 -6.09
N PRO A 215 -20.73 -15.43 -5.92
CA PRO A 215 -20.37 -15.95 -4.61
C PRO A 215 -20.18 -14.80 -3.62
N THR A 216 -20.85 -14.91 -2.47
CA THR A 216 -20.79 -13.88 -1.43
C THR A 216 -19.31 -13.65 -1.10
N PRO A 217 -18.79 -12.40 -1.23
CA PRO A 217 -17.39 -12.14 -0.95
C PRO A 217 -17.07 -12.57 0.48
N LEU A 218 -15.98 -13.33 0.64
CA LEU A 218 -15.43 -13.63 1.96
C LEU A 218 -15.06 -12.31 2.64
N LYS A 219 -15.65 -12.05 3.80
CA LYS A 219 -15.44 -10.83 4.59
C LYS A 219 -15.01 -11.19 6.00
N GLY A 220 -14.26 -10.30 6.63
CA GLY A 220 -13.97 -10.42 8.05
C GLY A 220 -15.24 -10.39 8.89
N GLY A 221 -15.21 -11.11 10.01
CA GLY A 221 -16.27 -11.06 11.01
C GLY A 221 -16.39 -9.70 11.72
N PRO A 222 -17.45 -9.53 12.53
CA PRO A 222 -17.58 -8.41 13.47
C PRO A 222 -16.34 -8.31 14.36
N VAL A 223 -15.92 -7.09 14.71
CA VAL A 223 -14.83 -6.92 15.67
C VAL A 223 -15.37 -7.08 17.08
N ASP A 224 -14.76 -7.98 17.84
CA ASP A 224 -14.91 -8.07 19.28
C ASP A 224 -13.96 -7.07 19.95
N SER A 225 -14.53 -6.11 20.67
CA SER A 225 -13.80 -5.06 21.39
C SER A 225 -12.95 -5.58 22.55
N GLU A 226 -13.25 -6.75 23.10
CA GLU A 226 -12.49 -7.34 24.21
C GLU A 226 -11.33 -8.21 23.70
N ALA A 227 -11.59 -9.01 22.67
CA ALA A 227 -10.56 -9.82 22.03
C ALA A 227 -9.52 -8.95 21.30
N LEU A 228 -9.95 -7.83 20.69
CA LEU A 228 -9.13 -6.94 19.84
C LEU A 228 -8.47 -7.68 18.66
N VAL A 229 -9.15 -8.69 18.14
CA VAL A 229 -8.75 -9.44 16.95
C VAL A 229 -9.59 -8.97 15.76
N VAL A 230 -8.92 -8.55 14.69
CA VAL A 230 -9.55 -8.08 13.46
C VAL A 230 -9.38 -9.13 12.38
N GLU A 231 -10.50 -9.52 11.77
CA GLU A 231 -10.52 -10.37 10.58
C GLU A 231 -10.60 -9.51 9.32
N LEU A 232 -9.87 -9.88 8.26
CA LEU A 232 -9.95 -9.24 6.96
C LEU A 232 -10.15 -10.28 5.86
N GLY A 233 -11.18 -10.11 5.05
CA GLY A 233 -11.37 -10.91 3.84
C GLY A 233 -10.54 -10.38 2.66
N PRO A 234 -10.45 -11.14 1.55
CA PRO A 234 -9.77 -10.70 0.35
C PRO A 234 -10.25 -9.33 -0.16
N MET A 235 -9.31 -8.44 -0.50
CA MET A 235 -9.53 -7.04 -0.92
C MET A 235 -10.25 -6.14 0.10
N GLU A 236 -10.40 -6.57 1.35
CA GLU A 236 -11.02 -5.76 2.38
C GLU A 236 -10.04 -4.72 2.95
N ILE A 237 -10.53 -3.48 3.14
CA ILE A 237 -9.84 -2.44 3.90
C ILE A 237 -10.73 -2.07 5.08
N ARG A 238 -10.23 -2.27 6.30
CA ARG A 238 -10.94 -1.94 7.53
C ARG A 238 -10.27 -0.75 8.20
N THR A 239 -11.09 0.19 8.68
CA THR A 239 -10.66 1.46 9.25
C THR A 239 -11.11 1.56 10.69
N PHE A 240 -10.18 1.86 11.59
CA PHE A 240 -10.39 1.89 13.02
C PHE A 240 -9.89 3.20 13.62
N LEU A 241 -10.63 3.68 14.61
CA LEU A 241 -10.19 4.71 15.54
C LEU A 241 -9.87 4.04 16.87
N LEU A 242 -8.65 4.25 17.36
CA LEU A 242 -8.15 3.72 18.62
C LEU A 242 -7.92 4.83 19.63
N ARG A 243 -8.14 4.51 20.91
CA ARG A 243 -7.64 5.29 22.05
C ARG A 243 -6.79 4.41 22.95
N PHE A 244 -5.70 4.97 23.46
CA PHE A 244 -4.75 4.30 24.36
C PHE A 244 -4.88 4.81 25.80
#